data_AF-A0A553QAJ4-F1
#
_entry.id   AF-A0A553QAJ4-F1
#
_cell.length_a   1.000
_cell.length_b   1.000
_cell.length_c   1.000
_cell.angle_alpha   90.00
_cell.angle_beta   90.00
_cell.angle_gamma   90.00
#
_symmetry.space_group_name_H-M   'P 1'
#
loop_
_entity.id
_entity.type
_entity.pdbx_description
1 polymer ?
#
loop_
_entity_poly.entity_id
_entity_poly.type
_entity_poly.pdbx_seq_one_letter_code
_entity_poly.pdbx_strand_id
1 'polypeptide(L)'
;MLWLFSHKLYANEQVGGSFIIYLFSDVLSKTKQFSTAPFLSAGNSRALGWTKRNNLVLEREDIPLTCCTSRRNRKMPPPHSSKPRAETTAKQRTGTLDVPLTFLNQDYQELLKSCISSKKRFVDETFPPDSSSIDPRKKLGLKMESIQWLRAPKISADPQLIVQGVSRFDYSQGSYLGNCWFLASVGALTFQKDIMEQVMPGDQSFGKDYPGIFHFRFWRFGKWIDVVIDDKLPTIDGRLIFVHSKTSNEFWPALLEKAYAKLCGSYADMHAGMVSEALLDFTGGVHVGFELKSPPLDLWSLMDRAVKSKALMACGTRQGKTSSNTVLPNGIVQGHAYSVTGVYKVKCENDPVKLVRVLNPWGQGEWNGAWSDKSPTWNKVSEKQRAKCRVLANDGEFWMSMEDFTKNFEDVDICCLSPDFLDNSSTCSWTSTCFTGSWEAGKNAGGCLNSKETFWTNPQFRVRVEALDKECSSGVCPENIMVSLLQNQESRFRSQANNRAIGFSVFPLPSEMKDDKLPAKFFSRTRPVETSESFTNSRHVMKFFTLDPGQYLIVPSTFEPNESAKFMLTVYSKSESHKKNRKQEMTYV
;
A
#
# COMPACT_ATOMS: atom_id res chain seq x y z
N MET A 1 6.47 -14.47 58.78
CA MET A 1 7.86 -14.99 58.62
C MET A 1 8.38 -14.34 57.33
N LEU A 2 9.46 -13.55 57.30
CA LEU A 2 10.87 -13.88 57.62
C LEU A 2 11.37 -15.00 56.70
N TRP A 3 12.39 -14.86 55.83
CA TRP A 3 13.43 -13.83 55.59
C TRP A 3 13.34 -13.23 54.16
N LEU A 4 13.95 -12.12 53.71
CA LEU A 4 15.02 -11.20 54.18
C LEU A 4 16.50 -11.68 54.11
N PHE A 5 17.20 -11.32 53.02
CA PHE A 5 18.63 -10.94 53.09
C PHE A 5 18.97 -9.93 51.98
N SER A 6 20.02 -9.14 52.20
CA SER A 6 20.53 -8.13 51.25
C SER A 6 22.05 -8.15 51.22
N HIS A 7 22.69 -7.56 50.20
CA HIS A 7 23.86 -6.72 50.45
C HIS A 7 24.11 -5.71 49.31
N LYS A 8 24.58 -4.51 49.68
CA LYS A 8 25.28 -3.56 48.82
C LYS A 8 26.77 -3.55 49.19
N LEU A 9 27.62 -3.21 48.23
CA LEU A 9 28.84 -2.38 48.37
C LEU A 9 29.04 -1.62 47.03
N TYR A 10 29.14 -0.28 47.05
CA TYR A 10 30.38 0.51 46.89
C TYR A 10 31.21 0.14 45.64
N ALA A 11 31.37 0.94 44.57
CA ALA A 11 31.54 2.40 44.34
C ALA A 11 33.02 2.86 44.25
N ASN A 12 33.24 4.03 43.63
CA ASN A 12 34.52 4.69 43.25
C ASN A 12 35.28 4.07 42.03
N GLU A 13 36.06 4.82 41.24
CA GLU A 13 35.97 6.22 40.79
C GLU A 13 36.99 6.47 39.62
N GLN A 14 36.82 7.55 38.84
CA GLN A 14 37.85 8.21 37.99
C GLN A 14 38.47 7.43 36.78
N VAL A 15 39.21 8.02 35.81
CA VAL A 15 39.17 9.33 35.09
C VAL A 15 39.96 9.17 33.76
N GLY A 16 39.50 9.82 32.68
CA GLY A 16 40.37 10.38 31.63
C GLY A 16 40.87 9.49 30.47
N GLY A 17 41.43 10.13 29.44
CA GLY A 17 42.12 9.51 28.30
C GLY A 17 41.43 9.68 26.94
N SER A 18 42.13 10.23 25.95
CA SER A 18 41.68 10.36 24.54
C SER A 18 42.85 10.02 23.60
N PHE A 19 42.61 10.05 22.27
CA PHE A 19 43.61 9.92 21.17
C PHE A 19 44.13 8.48 20.85
N ILE A 20 44.42 8.05 19.60
CA ILE A 20 43.97 8.47 18.23
C ILE A 20 44.32 7.39 17.13
N ILE A 21 43.49 7.25 16.07
CA ILE A 21 43.68 6.78 14.65
C ILE A 21 44.49 5.47 14.29
N TYR A 22 44.12 4.86 13.13
CA TYR A 22 44.83 3.92 12.21
C TYR A 22 44.54 2.40 12.37
N LEU A 23 44.52 1.55 11.31
CA LEU A 23 43.89 1.60 9.95
C LEU A 23 44.14 0.24 9.21
N PHE A 24 43.18 -0.24 8.38
CA PHE A 24 43.28 -1.42 7.48
C PHE A 24 43.53 -2.81 8.16
N SER A 25 43.37 -4.00 7.53
CA SER A 25 42.90 -4.41 6.18
C SER A 25 42.06 -5.71 6.21
N ASP A 26 41.49 -6.10 5.06
CA ASP A 26 41.09 -7.49 4.76
C ASP A 26 42.26 -8.49 4.85
N VAL A 27 41.97 -9.76 5.16
CA VAL A 27 42.53 -10.96 4.50
C VAL A 27 41.52 -12.12 4.49
N LEU A 28 41.24 -12.67 3.32
CA LEU A 28 40.68 -14.03 3.13
C LEU A 28 41.79 -14.99 2.70
N SER A 29 41.90 -16.21 3.27
CA SER A 29 42.09 -17.44 2.46
C SER A 29 42.24 -18.80 3.21
N LYS A 30 41.37 -19.75 2.80
CA LYS A 30 41.66 -21.12 2.31
C LYS A 30 42.15 -22.27 3.24
N THR A 31 41.82 -23.48 2.75
CA THR A 31 42.26 -24.85 3.12
C THR A 31 41.70 -25.45 4.43
N LYS A 32 41.41 -26.76 4.51
CA LYS A 32 41.61 -27.90 3.56
C LYS A 32 40.50 -28.97 3.69
N GLN A 33 40.44 -29.92 2.74
CA GLN A 33 39.46 -31.02 2.67
C GLN A 33 39.95 -32.30 3.37
N PHE A 34 39.02 -33.13 3.87
CA PHE A 34 38.94 -34.60 3.86
C PHE A 34 37.71 -34.99 4.75
N SER A 35 37.05 -36.15 4.74
CA SER A 35 36.59 -37.13 3.74
C SER A 35 36.08 -38.33 4.55
N THR A 36 34.87 -38.82 4.26
CA THR A 36 34.42 -40.24 4.44
C THR A 36 34.52 -40.96 5.81
N ALA A 37 33.41 -40.94 6.56
CA ALA A 37 32.61 -42.13 6.99
C ALA A 37 33.24 -43.18 7.97
N PRO A 38 32.49 -44.25 8.38
CA PRO A 38 31.31 -44.22 9.25
C PRO A 38 31.37 -45.24 10.42
N PHE A 39 30.32 -45.34 11.26
CA PHE A 39 30.13 -46.48 12.18
C PHE A 39 28.67 -46.99 12.22
N LEU A 40 28.51 -48.30 12.44
CA LEU A 40 27.27 -49.08 12.62
C LEU A 40 27.09 -49.42 14.12
N SER A 41 26.00 -49.99 14.66
CA SER A 41 24.72 -50.56 14.18
C SER A 41 23.61 -50.19 15.21
N ALA A 42 22.43 -50.79 15.41
CA ALA A 42 21.64 -51.95 14.94
C ALA A 42 20.14 -51.70 15.34
N GLY A 43 19.13 -52.49 15.00
CA GLY A 43 19.01 -53.69 14.16
C GLY A 43 17.64 -54.37 14.29
N ASN A 44 17.37 -55.41 13.49
CA ASN A 44 16.16 -56.27 13.43
C ASN A 44 14.84 -55.65 12.89
N SER A 45 14.00 -56.37 12.13
CA SER A 45 14.23 -57.57 11.29
C SER A 45 13.04 -57.92 10.36
N ARG A 46 13.31 -58.62 9.24
CA ARG A 46 12.37 -59.26 8.26
C ARG A 46 11.42 -58.32 7.49
N ALA A 47 11.38 -58.18 6.16
CA ALA A 47 11.89 -58.90 4.97
C ALA A 47 10.98 -59.95 4.30
N LEU A 48 10.51 -59.62 3.08
CA LEU A 48 10.00 -60.41 1.94
C LEU A 48 9.70 -59.39 0.81
N GLY A 49 9.89 -59.59 -0.49
CA GLY A 49 10.57 -60.65 -1.25
C GLY A 49 10.25 -60.50 -2.75
N TRP A 50 11.14 -59.89 -3.55
CA TRP A 50 10.91 -59.58 -4.98
C TRP A 50 11.47 -60.64 -5.93
N THR A 51 10.70 -61.01 -6.97
CA THR A 51 11.18 -61.72 -8.17
C THR A 51 10.50 -61.17 -9.45
N LYS A 52 11.19 -61.26 -10.59
CA LYS A 52 10.76 -60.72 -11.90
C LYS A 52 10.05 -61.79 -12.75
N ARG A 53 9.15 -61.38 -13.66
CA ARG A 53 9.34 -61.47 -15.14
C ARG A 53 8.13 -61.04 -16.00
N ASN A 54 8.45 -60.37 -17.12
CA ASN A 54 7.92 -60.55 -18.49
C ASN A 54 6.44 -60.23 -18.90
N ASN A 55 6.31 -59.15 -19.70
CA ASN A 55 5.86 -59.12 -21.11
C ASN A 55 4.36 -59.20 -21.60
N LEU A 56 4.09 -58.38 -22.66
CA LEU A 56 3.22 -58.61 -23.85
C LEU A 56 1.67 -58.60 -23.66
N VAL A 57 0.75 -58.14 -24.55
CA VAL A 57 0.60 -57.05 -25.58
C VAL A 57 -0.93 -56.71 -25.66
N LEU A 58 -1.35 -55.80 -26.57
CA LEU A 58 -2.71 -55.55 -27.11
C LEU A 58 -3.62 -54.67 -26.21
N GLU A 59 -4.58 -53.88 -26.73
CA GLU A 59 -5.07 -53.67 -28.11
C GLU A 59 -5.73 -52.29 -28.26
N ARG A 60 -5.73 -51.68 -29.46
CA ARG A 60 -6.74 -50.68 -29.93
C ARG A 60 -6.82 -50.68 -31.46
N GLU A 61 -8.04 -50.48 -31.98
CA GLU A 61 -8.43 -50.70 -33.38
C GLU A 61 -8.37 -49.43 -34.25
N ASP A 62 -8.76 -49.58 -35.53
CA ASP A 62 -8.25 -48.83 -36.67
C ASP A 62 -9.32 -48.01 -37.45
N ILE A 63 -8.89 -46.86 -37.99
CA ILE A 63 -9.05 -46.39 -39.41
C ILE A 63 -10.44 -46.57 -40.10
N PRO A 64 -11.05 -45.49 -40.68
CA PRO A 64 -10.53 -45.00 -41.96
C PRO A 64 -10.49 -43.50 -42.26
N LEU A 65 -9.51 -43.15 -43.10
CA LEU A 65 -9.37 -41.88 -43.80
C LEU A 65 -10.24 -41.83 -45.07
N THR A 66 -10.59 -40.61 -45.51
CA THR A 66 -10.74 -40.31 -46.95
C THR A 66 -9.88 -39.10 -47.31
N CYS A 67 -9.36 -39.08 -48.53
CA CYS A 67 -8.41 -38.08 -49.01
C CYS A 67 -9.02 -37.30 -50.18
N CYS A 68 -8.86 -35.98 -50.20
CA CYS A 68 -9.06 -35.17 -51.39
C CYS A 68 -8.10 -33.97 -51.39
N THR A 69 -7.78 -33.43 -52.56
CA THR A 69 -6.57 -32.61 -52.76
C THR A 69 -6.86 -31.17 -53.17
N SER A 70 -6.01 -30.21 -52.75
CA SER A 70 -5.34 -29.28 -53.69
C SER A 70 -4.49 -28.18 -53.03
N ARG A 71 -3.48 -27.78 -53.79
CA ARG A 71 -2.50 -26.69 -53.62
C ARG A 71 -3.02 -25.39 -52.96
N ARG A 72 -2.19 -24.79 -52.08
CA ARG A 72 -1.35 -23.61 -52.41
C ARG A 72 -0.47 -23.16 -51.23
N ASN A 73 0.81 -22.87 -51.52
CA ASN A 73 1.71 -22.21 -50.57
C ASN A 73 1.25 -20.77 -50.28
N ARG A 74 1.17 -20.40 -49.00
CA ARG A 74 1.27 -19.02 -48.52
C ARG A 74 2.27 -19.00 -47.35
N LYS A 75 3.29 -18.14 -47.44
CA LYS A 75 4.18 -17.87 -46.30
C LYS A 75 3.36 -17.17 -45.22
N MET A 76 3.53 -17.56 -43.95
CA MET A 76 3.03 -16.75 -42.83
C MET A 76 3.83 -15.43 -42.78
N PRO A 77 3.18 -14.28 -42.52
CA PRO A 77 3.91 -13.07 -42.15
C PRO A 77 4.58 -13.26 -40.78
N PRO A 78 5.66 -12.51 -40.48
CA PRO A 78 6.25 -12.53 -39.13
C PRO A 78 5.24 -12.00 -38.09
N PRO A 79 5.34 -12.41 -36.82
CA PRO A 79 4.47 -11.91 -35.78
C PRO A 79 4.68 -10.40 -35.60
N HIS A 80 3.62 -9.62 -35.74
CA HIS A 80 3.65 -8.18 -35.49
C HIS A 80 3.94 -7.92 -34.00
N SER A 81 5.04 -7.23 -33.72
CA SER A 81 5.30 -6.66 -32.40
C SER A 81 4.30 -5.54 -32.14
N SER A 82 3.27 -5.82 -31.33
CA SER A 82 2.38 -4.79 -30.80
C SER A 82 3.20 -3.85 -29.90
N LYS A 83 3.44 -2.62 -30.37
CA LYS A 83 3.91 -1.55 -29.48
C LYS A 83 2.89 -1.39 -28.36
N PRO A 84 3.29 -1.36 -27.07
CA PRO A 84 2.36 -1.06 -25.99
C PRO A 84 1.80 0.35 -26.20
N ARG A 85 0.48 0.47 -26.04
CA ARG A 85 -0.27 1.67 -26.41
C ARG A 85 -0.24 2.66 -25.25
N ALA A 86 0.38 3.82 -25.46
CA ALA A 86 0.06 5.00 -24.65
C ALA A 86 -1.46 5.24 -24.71
N GLU A 87 -2.14 5.49 -23.58
CA GLU A 87 -3.61 5.71 -23.53
C GLU A 87 -4.00 7.11 -24.10
N THR A 88 -3.56 7.43 -25.31
CA THR A 88 -4.00 8.62 -26.06
C THR A 88 -5.34 8.38 -26.75
N THR A 89 -6.37 8.97 -26.14
CA THR A 89 -7.56 9.52 -26.80
C THR A 89 -8.32 8.62 -27.78
N ALA A 90 -8.88 7.54 -27.25
CA ALA A 90 -10.33 7.35 -27.37
C ALA A 90 -10.87 7.20 -25.94
N LYS A 91 -11.89 7.99 -25.54
CA LYS A 91 -12.39 8.00 -24.14
C LYS A 91 -13.18 6.73 -23.82
N GLN A 92 -12.50 5.64 -23.48
CA GLN A 92 -13.07 4.63 -22.59
C GLN A 92 -13.34 5.30 -21.23
N ARG A 93 -14.60 5.66 -20.97
CA ARG A 93 -15.03 6.21 -19.67
C ARG A 93 -15.05 5.13 -18.57
N THR A 94 -15.07 3.86 -18.95
CA THR A 94 -15.05 2.68 -18.07
C THR A 94 -13.80 2.64 -17.19
N GLY A 95 -13.99 2.52 -15.88
CA GLY A 95 -12.95 2.62 -14.86
C GLY A 95 -12.64 4.03 -14.39
N THR A 96 -13.49 5.02 -14.69
CA THR A 96 -13.45 6.36 -14.04
C THR A 96 -14.44 6.42 -12.88
N LEU A 97 -14.42 7.51 -12.11
CA LEU A 97 -15.42 7.75 -11.05
C LEU A 97 -16.86 7.86 -11.61
N ASP A 98 -17.02 8.44 -12.81
CA ASP A 98 -18.32 8.56 -13.50
C ASP A 98 -18.90 7.18 -13.88
N VAL A 99 -18.03 6.25 -14.27
CA VAL A 99 -18.37 4.95 -14.85
C VAL A 99 -17.33 3.92 -14.35
N PRO A 100 -17.42 3.46 -13.09
CA PRO A 100 -16.48 2.48 -12.54
C PRO A 100 -16.64 1.10 -13.22
N LEU A 101 -15.68 0.20 -12.98
CA LEU A 101 -15.80 -1.20 -13.38
C LEU A 101 -16.62 -1.98 -12.33
N THR A 102 -17.55 -2.82 -12.75
CA THR A 102 -18.32 -3.69 -11.83
C THR A 102 -17.44 -4.81 -11.27
N PHE A 103 -17.38 -4.93 -9.95
CA PHE A 103 -16.65 -6.05 -9.33
C PHE A 103 -17.45 -7.35 -9.48
N LEU A 104 -16.76 -8.42 -9.92
CA LEU A 104 -17.34 -9.76 -10.11
C LEU A 104 -18.64 -9.77 -10.96
N ASN A 105 -18.75 -8.84 -11.92
CA ASN A 105 -19.90 -8.62 -12.80
C ASN A 105 -21.21 -8.23 -12.10
N GLN A 106 -21.15 -7.64 -10.89
CA GLN A 106 -22.32 -7.13 -10.17
C GLN A 106 -22.49 -5.62 -10.41
N ASP A 107 -23.60 -5.22 -11.02
CA ASP A 107 -24.03 -3.82 -11.10
C ASP A 107 -24.97 -3.46 -9.95
N TYR A 108 -24.64 -2.44 -9.16
CA TYR A 108 -25.44 -2.01 -8.01
C TYR A 108 -26.87 -1.62 -8.41
N GLN A 109 -27.03 -0.89 -9.51
CA GLN A 109 -28.30 -0.29 -9.92
C GLN A 109 -29.26 -1.31 -10.55
N GLU A 110 -28.75 -2.31 -11.27
CA GLU A 110 -29.55 -3.46 -11.73
C GLU A 110 -29.97 -4.37 -10.57
N LEU A 111 -29.04 -4.70 -9.66
CA LEU A 111 -29.34 -5.54 -8.49
C LEU A 111 -30.31 -4.86 -7.52
N LEU A 112 -30.18 -3.56 -7.30
CA LEU A 112 -31.10 -2.72 -6.53
C LEU A 112 -32.53 -2.79 -7.09
N LYS A 113 -32.70 -2.55 -8.39
CA LYS A 113 -34.01 -2.64 -9.09
C LYS A 113 -34.59 -4.05 -9.03
N SER A 114 -33.76 -5.07 -9.17
CA SER A 114 -34.16 -6.48 -9.07
C SER A 114 -34.65 -6.83 -7.66
N CYS A 115 -33.95 -6.39 -6.61
CA CYS A 115 -34.35 -6.64 -5.22
C CYS A 115 -35.64 -5.91 -4.83
N ILE A 116 -35.79 -4.64 -5.23
CA ILE A 116 -37.02 -3.85 -4.99
C ILE A 116 -38.21 -4.47 -5.71
N SER A 117 -38.10 -4.75 -7.01
CA SER A 117 -39.22 -5.31 -7.81
C SER A 117 -39.63 -6.71 -7.37
N SER A 118 -38.68 -7.57 -7.00
CA SER A 118 -38.96 -8.91 -6.45
C SER A 118 -39.33 -8.91 -4.95
N LYS A 119 -39.24 -7.75 -4.27
CA LYS A 119 -39.43 -7.57 -2.82
C LYS A 119 -38.54 -8.48 -1.95
N LYS A 120 -37.35 -8.85 -2.46
CA LYS A 120 -36.38 -9.70 -1.76
C LYS A 120 -35.28 -8.87 -1.12
N ARG A 121 -34.60 -9.46 -0.14
CA ARG A 121 -33.32 -8.94 0.37
C ARG A 121 -32.18 -9.50 -0.47
N PHE A 122 -31.25 -8.65 -0.90
CA PHE A 122 -30.06 -9.06 -1.64
C PHE A 122 -29.20 -10.03 -0.80
N VAL A 123 -28.71 -11.10 -1.41
CA VAL A 123 -27.71 -12.00 -0.83
C VAL A 123 -26.53 -12.05 -1.79
N ASP A 124 -25.33 -11.84 -1.28
CA ASP A 124 -24.13 -11.72 -2.09
C ASP A 124 -23.46 -13.09 -2.30
N GLU A 125 -23.94 -13.84 -3.28
CA GLU A 125 -23.40 -15.16 -3.67
C GLU A 125 -21.90 -15.12 -4.07
N THR A 126 -21.32 -13.93 -4.30
CA THR A 126 -19.89 -13.76 -4.63
C THR A 126 -19.01 -13.50 -3.39
N PHE A 127 -19.63 -13.26 -2.24
CA PHE A 127 -19.01 -13.12 -0.93
C PHE A 127 -19.96 -13.69 0.14
N PRO A 128 -20.23 -15.01 0.09
CA PRO A 128 -21.34 -15.63 0.81
C PRO A 128 -21.16 -15.53 2.34
N PRO A 129 -22.26 -15.57 3.11
CA PRO A 129 -22.24 -15.41 4.56
C PRO A 129 -21.84 -16.71 5.28
N ASP A 130 -20.62 -17.18 5.01
CA ASP A 130 -20.01 -18.38 5.58
C ASP A 130 -18.49 -18.19 5.84
N SER A 131 -17.80 -19.27 6.19
CA SER A 131 -16.37 -19.26 6.55
C SER A 131 -15.42 -18.94 5.38
N SER A 132 -15.85 -19.07 4.12
CA SER A 132 -15.04 -18.78 2.94
C SER A 132 -14.80 -17.27 2.74
N SER A 133 -15.74 -16.44 3.17
CA SER A 133 -15.62 -14.98 3.20
C SER A 133 -14.88 -14.46 4.43
N ILE A 134 -14.87 -15.23 5.53
CA ILE A 134 -14.15 -14.87 6.77
C ILE A 134 -12.68 -15.27 6.68
N ASP A 135 -12.41 -16.58 6.66
CA ASP A 135 -11.07 -17.14 6.80
C ASP A 135 -10.97 -18.52 6.15
N PRO A 136 -10.92 -18.58 4.80
CA PRO A 136 -10.90 -19.83 4.04
C PRO A 136 -9.63 -20.68 4.27
N ARG A 137 -8.64 -20.14 5.01
CA ARG A 137 -7.33 -20.78 5.28
C ARG A 137 -7.03 -20.94 6.78
N LYS A 138 -8.00 -20.68 7.66
CA LYS A 138 -7.90 -20.81 9.13
C LYS A 138 -6.72 -20.03 9.75
N LYS A 139 -6.35 -18.88 9.16
CA LYS A 139 -5.26 -17.98 9.60
C LYS A 139 -5.56 -17.24 10.91
N LEU A 140 -6.83 -16.96 11.22
CA LEU A 140 -7.25 -16.09 12.32
C LEU A 140 -7.55 -16.85 13.63
N GLY A 141 -7.49 -18.18 13.63
CA GLY A 141 -7.79 -19.02 14.82
C GLY A 141 -9.24 -18.95 15.31
N LEU A 142 -10.14 -18.36 14.51
CA LEU A 142 -11.55 -18.16 14.84
C LEU A 142 -12.35 -19.47 14.88
N LYS A 143 -13.20 -19.60 15.90
CA LYS A 143 -14.24 -20.62 16.00
C LYS A 143 -15.39 -20.27 15.07
N MET A 144 -15.40 -20.84 13.85
CA MET A 144 -16.44 -20.57 12.85
C MET A 144 -17.84 -20.94 13.36
N GLU A 145 -17.93 -21.96 14.20
CA GLU A 145 -19.16 -22.48 14.80
C GLU A 145 -19.86 -21.50 15.76
N SER A 146 -19.16 -20.48 16.28
CA SER A 146 -19.79 -19.42 17.10
C SER A 146 -20.22 -18.19 16.29
N ILE A 147 -19.88 -18.10 15.00
CA ILE A 147 -20.11 -16.88 14.20
C ILE A 147 -21.47 -16.92 13.50
N GLN A 148 -22.27 -15.88 13.72
CA GLN A 148 -23.57 -15.67 13.08
C GLN A 148 -23.55 -14.47 12.12
N TRP A 149 -24.06 -14.66 10.91
CA TRP A 149 -24.12 -13.60 9.88
C TRP A 149 -25.46 -12.86 9.90
N LEU A 150 -25.53 -11.82 10.73
CA LEU A 150 -26.73 -11.01 10.97
C LEU A 150 -26.75 -9.76 10.09
N ARG A 151 -27.95 -9.37 9.62
CA ARG A 151 -28.17 -8.07 8.96
C ARG A 151 -28.27 -6.96 10.00
N ALA A 152 -28.02 -5.70 9.63
CA ALA A 152 -28.07 -4.59 10.57
C ALA A 152 -29.41 -4.47 11.35
N PRO A 153 -30.61 -4.68 10.74
CA PRO A 153 -31.90 -4.73 11.46
C PRO A 153 -32.11 -5.95 12.39
N LYS A 154 -31.09 -6.79 12.58
CA LYS A 154 -31.03 -7.85 13.60
C LYS A 154 -29.94 -7.60 14.66
N ILE A 155 -29.10 -6.59 14.44
CA ILE A 155 -28.05 -6.14 15.37
C ILE A 155 -28.54 -4.90 16.14
N SER A 156 -29.25 -3.99 15.46
CA SER A 156 -29.81 -2.76 16.02
C SER A 156 -31.25 -2.54 15.54
N ALA A 157 -32.05 -1.80 16.33
CA ALA A 157 -33.48 -1.61 16.10
C ALA A 157 -33.80 -0.51 15.07
N ASP A 158 -32.96 0.52 14.99
CA ASP A 158 -33.03 1.62 14.01
C ASP A 158 -31.68 1.75 13.29
N PRO A 159 -31.30 0.80 12.42
CA PRO A 159 -30.00 0.82 11.76
C PRO A 159 -29.91 1.99 10.79
N GLN A 160 -28.85 2.77 10.91
CA GLN A 160 -28.51 3.91 10.08
C GLN A 160 -27.15 3.66 9.40
N LEU A 161 -26.96 4.20 8.20
CA LEU A 161 -25.67 4.06 7.53
C LEU A 161 -24.64 4.96 8.23
N ILE A 162 -25.00 6.22 8.44
CA ILE A 162 -24.19 7.27 9.05
C ILE A 162 -25.04 7.98 10.11
N VAL A 163 -24.47 8.31 11.27
CA VAL A 163 -25.15 9.02 12.36
C VAL A 163 -24.41 10.32 12.65
N GLN A 164 -25.06 11.46 12.40
CA GLN A 164 -24.50 12.83 12.56
C GLN A 164 -23.32 13.19 11.63
N GLY A 165 -22.87 12.28 10.78
CA GLY A 165 -21.84 12.49 9.76
C GLY A 165 -20.66 11.54 9.94
N VAL A 166 -19.85 11.32 8.89
CA VAL A 166 -18.69 10.43 8.98
C VAL A 166 -17.59 11.06 9.84
N SER A 167 -17.12 10.35 10.85
CA SER A 167 -16.02 10.77 11.71
C SER A 167 -15.06 9.62 12.07
N ARG A 168 -13.80 9.98 12.34
CA ARG A 168 -12.76 9.06 12.80
C ARG A 168 -13.04 8.37 14.15
N PHE A 169 -14.07 8.80 14.87
CA PHE A 169 -14.46 8.26 16.17
C PHE A 169 -15.62 7.27 16.10
N ASP A 170 -16.25 7.10 14.93
CA ASP A 170 -17.44 6.27 14.75
C ASP A 170 -17.14 4.77 14.94
N TYR A 171 -15.85 4.39 14.99
CA TYR A 171 -15.40 3.00 15.01
C TYR A 171 -14.20 2.71 15.92
N SER A 172 -13.96 1.43 16.16
CA SER A 172 -12.72 0.86 16.70
C SER A 172 -12.40 -0.49 16.04
N GLN A 173 -11.11 -0.79 15.89
CA GLN A 173 -10.63 -2.06 15.32
C GLN A 173 -11.04 -3.27 16.17
N GLY A 174 -11.53 -4.33 15.52
CA GLY A 174 -11.87 -5.60 16.16
C GLY A 174 -10.65 -6.45 16.54
N SER A 175 -10.78 -7.19 17.63
CA SER A 175 -9.68 -7.97 18.24
C SER A 175 -9.12 -9.11 17.38
N TYR A 176 -9.84 -9.56 16.34
CA TYR A 176 -9.48 -10.76 15.56
C TYR A 176 -8.72 -10.49 14.26
N LEU A 177 -8.55 -9.23 13.83
CA LEU A 177 -8.02 -8.90 12.50
C LEU A 177 -6.95 -7.81 12.55
N GLY A 178 -5.76 -8.13 12.03
CA GLY A 178 -4.63 -7.21 11.88
C GLY A 178 -4.76 -6.28 10.67
N ASN A 179 -5.86 -5.51 10.57
CA ASN A 179 -6.13 -4.57 9.48
C ASN A 179 -5.93 -3.09 9.88
N CYS A 180 -5.09 -2.81 10.88
CA CYS A 180 -4.81 -1.45 11.36
C CYS A 180 -4.35 -0.50 10.25
N TRP A 181 -3.59 -0.98 9.27
CA TRP A 181 -3.16 -0.23 8.07
C TRP A 181 -4.35 0.34 7.27
N PHE A 182 -5.42 -0.46 7.12
CA PHE A 182 -6.66 -0.05 6.48
C PHE A 182 -7.45 0.91 7.38
N LEU A 183 -7.62 0.59 8.66
CA LEU A 183 -8.42 1.41 9.58
C LEU A 183 -7.75 2.75 9.96
N ALA A 184 -6.43 2.86 9.93
CA ALA A 184 -5.71 4.13 10.01
C ALA A 184 -5.93 4.98 8.74
N SER A 185 -5.97 4.32 7.58
CA SER A 185 -6.25 4.98 6.30
C SER A 185 -7.71 5.46 6.22
N VAL A 186 -8.67 4.70 6.77
CA VAL A 186 -10.07 5.14 6.96
C VAL A 186 -10.13 6.37 7.88
N GLY A 187 -9.36 6.38 8.97
CA GLY A 187 -9.33 7.50 9.91
C GLY A 187 -8.87 8.80 9.25
N ALA A 188 -7.86 8.71 8.37
CA ALA A 188 -7.42 9.81 7.53
C ALA A 188 -8.47 10.21 6.46
N LEU A 189 -9.16 9.24 5.84
CA LEU A 189 -10.22 9.48 4.85
C LEU A 189 -11.39 10.30 5.43
N THR A 190 -11.76 10.11 6.70
CA THR A 190 -12.87 10.86 7.33
C THR A 190 -12.69 12.39 7.33
N PHE A 191 -11.46 12.89 7.21
CA PHE A 191 -11.20 14.34 7.09
C PHE A 191 -11.46 14.88 5.68
N GLN A 192 -11.43 14.02 4.65
CA GLN A 192 -11.51 14.40 3.25
C GLN A 192 -12.88 14.03 2.67
N LYS A 193 -13.90 14.78 3.08
CA LYS A 193 -15.31 14.57 2.69
C LYS A 193 -15.48 14.26 1.20
N ASP A 194 -14.89 15.08 0.32
CA ASP A 194 -15.02 14.94 -1.13
C ASP A 194 -14.48 13.59 -1.66
N ILE A 195 -13.55 12.96 -0.94
CA ILE A 195 -12.97 11.63 -1.25
C ILE A 195 -13.79 10.53 -0.58
N MET A 196 -14.30 10.76 0.65
CA MET A 196 -15.24 9.84 1.29
C MET A 196 -16.51 9.65 0.46
N GLU A 197 -17.06 10.71 -0.14
CA GLU A 197 -18.22 10.64 -1.05
C GLU A 197 -17.90 9.96 -2.40
N GLN A 198 -16.62 9.81 -2.76
CA GLN A 198 -16.19 8.97 -3.90
C GLN A 198 -16.12 7.49 -3.52
N VAL A 199 -15.56 7.18 -2.34
CA VAL A 199 -15.40 5.81 -1.82
C VAL A 199 -16.73 5.20 -1.34
N MET A 200 -17.60 6.01 -0.76
CA MET A 200 -18.93 5.63 -0.27
C MET A 200 -19.98 6.57 -0.90
N PRO A 201 -20.60 6.17 -2.03
CA PRO A 201 -21.67 6.93 -2.66
C PRO A 201 -22.87 7.15 -1.72
N GLY A 202 -23.59 8.25 -1.94
CA GLY A 202 -24.73 8.68 -1.11
C GLY A 202 -26.10 8.10 -1.51
N ASP A 203 -26.20 7.32 -2.59
CA ASP A 203 -27.44 6.72 -3.09
C ASP A 203 -27.79 5.37 -2.44
N GLN A 204 -27.48 5.22 -1.16
CA GLN A 204 -27.67 4.01 -0.35
C GLN A 204 -28.04 4.35 1.10
N SER A 205 -28.98 3.62 1.68
CA SER A 205 -29.41 3.79 3.08
C SER A 205 -30.20 2.58 3.60
N PHE A 206 -30.49 2.56 4.91
CA PHE A 206 -31.46 1.66 5.53
C PHE A 206 -32.91 2.19 5.50
N GLY A 207 -33.16 3.27 4.75
CA GLY A 207 -34.45 3.96 4.71
C GLY A 207 -35.55 3.20 3.96
N LYS A 208 -36.52 3.96 3.42
CA LYS A 208 -37.65 3.37 2.69
C LYS A 208 -37.16 2.51 1.52
N ASP A 209 -37.80 1.36 1.35
CA ASP A 209 -37.53 0.37 0.29
C ASP A 209 -36.12 -0.29 0.36
N TYR A 210 -35.40 -0.13 1.48
CA TYR A 210 -34.14 -0.80 1.84
C TYR A 210 -34.14 -2.30 1.45
N PRO A 211 -33.25 -2.76 0.53
CA PRO A 211 -33.18 -4.15 0.09
C PRO A 211 -32.02 -4.95 0.71
N GLY A 212 -31.25 -4.41 1.66
CA GLY A 212 -30.08 -5.12 2.22
C GLY A 212 -28.92 -5.24 1.23
N ILE A 213 -28.76 -4.24 0.36
CA ILE A 213 -27.69 -4.08 -0.63
C ILE A 213 -27.03 -2.71 -0.44
N PHE A 214 -25.70 -2.67 -0.53
CA PHE A 214 -24.86 -1.47 -0.42
C PHE A 214 -23.71 -1.60 -1.44
N HIS A 215 -22.99 -0.51 -1.71
CA HIS A 215 -21.81 -0.53 -2.58
C HIS A 215 -20.77 0.52 -2.20
N PHE A 216 -19.50 0.21 -2.50
CA PHE A 216 -18.35 1.05 -2.19
C PHE A 216 -17.38 1.03 -3.37
N ARG A 217 -16.63 2.12 -3.56
CA ARG A 217 -15.70 2.28 -4.68
C ARG A 217 -14.26 2.32 -4.19
N PHE A 218 -13.42 1.58 -4.88
CA PHE A 218 -11.99 1.54 -4.62
C PHE A 218 -11.23 1.66 -5.93
N TRP A 219 -10.15 2.41 -5.92
CA TRP A 219 -9.22 2.46 -7.03
C TRP A 219 -8.31 1.23 -7.01
N ARG A 220 -8.08 0.62 -8.16
CA ARG A 220 -7.08 -0.43 -8.36
C ARG A 220 -6.40 -0.24 -9.72
N PHE A 221 -5.09 -0.04 -9.69
CA PHE A 221 -4.21 -0.11 -10.87
C PHE A 221 -4.71 0.73 -12.07
N GLY A 222 -5.01 2.00 -11.80
CA GLY A 222 -5.43 2.98 -12.80
C GLY A 222 -6.93 3.01 -13.10
N LYS A 223 -7.76 2.15 -12.51
CA LYS A 223 -9.22 2.11 -12.74
C LYS A 223 -9.98 2.09 -11.40
N TRP A 224 -11.12 2.76 -11.34
CA TRP A 224 -12.08 2.66 -10.24
C TRP A 224 -12.98 1.43 -10.38
N ILE A 225 -13.21 0.74 -9.27
CA ILE A 225 -14.00 -0.49 -9.18
C ILE A 225 -15.14 -0.28 -8.18
N ASP A 226 -16.37 -0.61 -8.58
CA ASP A 226 -17.60 -0.56 -7.77
C ASP A 226 -17.86 -1.95 -7.18
N VAL A 227 -17.86 -2.04 -5.84
CA VAL A 227 -17.96 -3.28 -5.08
C VAL A 227 -19.29 -3.31 -4.33
N VAL A 228 -20.25 -4.02 -4.92
CA VAL A 228 -21.55 -4.34 -4.30
C VAL A 228 -21.36 -5.32 -3.14
N ILE A 229 -22.13 -5.19 -2.06
CA ILE A 229 -22.24 -6.16 -0.95
C ILE A 229 -23.69 -6.26 -0.43
N ASP A 230 -24.02 -7.34 0.26
CA ASP A 230 -25.17 -7.35 1.17
C ASP A 230 -24.80 -6.85 2.59
N ASP A 231 -25.79 -6.54 3.42
CA ASP A 231 -25.58 -6.01 4.79
C ASP A 231 -25.41 -7.08 5.88
N LYS A 232 -25.21 -8.36 5.54
CA LYS A 232 -24.90 -9.39 6.55
C LYS A 232 -23.48 -9.17 7.08
N LEU A 233 -23.33 -9.05 8.40
CA LEU A 233 -22.05 -8.84 9.08
C LEU A 233 -21.74 -10.03 10.02
N PRO A 234 -20.47 -10.46 10.14
CA PRO A 234 -20.07 -11.49 11.10
C PRO A 234 -20.23 -11.00 12.54
N THR A 235 -20.93 -11.79 13.37
CA THR A 235 -21.18 -11.49 14.78
C THR A 235 -20.93 -12.70 15.69
N ILE A 236 -20.64 -12.45 16.96
CA ILE A 236 -20.74 -13.41 18.08
C ILE A 236 -21.66 -12.77 19.12
N ASP A 237 -22.64 -13.50 19.62
CA ASP A 237 -23.66 -13.03 20.58
C ASP A 237 -24.33 -11.70 20.17
N GLY A 238 -24.59 -11.54 18.87
CA GLY A 238 -25.19 -10.35 18.26
C GLY A 238 -24.23 -9.16 18.06
N ARG A 239 -22.98 -9.25 18.52
CA ARG A 239 -21.97 -8.18 18.43
C ARG A 239 -21.04 -8.41 17.24
N LEU A 240 -20.74 -7.35 16.48
CA LEU A 240 -19.73 -7.35 15.41
C LEU A 240 -18.38 -7.85 15.95
N ILE A 241 -17.64 -8.66 15.17
CA ILE A 241 -16.34 -9.22 15.59
C ILE A 241 -15.12 -8.59 14.89
N PHE A 242 -15.33 -7.95 13.75
CA PHE A 242 -14.32 -7.14 13.07
C PHE A 242 -14.48 -5.68 13.52
N VAL A 243 -14.45 -4.68 12.64
CA VAL A 243 -14.61 -3.29 13.10
C VAL A 243 -15.93 -3.11 13.89
N HIS A 244 -15.82 -2.49 15.07
CA HIS A 244 -16.94 -2.20 15.94
C HIS A 244 -17.35 -0.73 15.73
N SER A 245 -18.63 -0.45 15.48
CA SER A 245 -19.14 0.92 15.56
C SER A 245 -19.22 1.37 17.02
N LYS A 246 -18.72 2.59 17.35
CA LYS A 246 -18.91 3.19 18.68
C LYS A 246 -20.37 3.65 18.87
N THR A 247 -21.04 4.06 17.80
CA THR A 247 -22.49 4.32 17.77
C THR A 247 -23.25 3.01 17.53
N SER A 248 -24.15 2.63 18.43
CA SER A 248 -24.80 1.29 18.45
C SER A 248 -25.82 1.02 17.32
N ASN A 249 -26.09 2.01 16.47
CA ASN A 249 -26.96 1.87 15.32
C ASN A 249 -26.34 2.36 14.00
N GLU A 250 -25.03 2.61 13.98
CA GLU A 250 -24.28 3.06 12.79
C GLU A 250 -23.54 1.90 12.13
N PHE A 251 -23.53 1.85 10.79
CA PHE A 251 -23.01 0.68 10.07
C PHE A 251 -22.04 0.98 8.91
N TRP A 252 -21.78 2.24 8.56
CA TRP A 252 -20.80 2.56 7.49
C TRP A 252 -19.40 1.94 7.71
N PRO A 253 -18.82 1.87 8.93
CA PRO A 253 -17.46 1.33 9.08
C PRO A 253 -17.40 -0.16 8.76
N ALA A 254 -18.38 -0.92 9.24
CA ALA A 254 -18.47 -2.37 9.06
C ALA A 254 -18.84 -2.77 7.62
N LEU A 255 -19.65 -1.95 6.94
CA LEU A 255 -19.96 -2.15 5.52
C LEU A 255 -18.79 -1.79 4.61
N LEU A 256 -18.05 -0.71 4.90
CA LEU A 256 -16.83 -0.33 4.20
C LEU A 256 -15.73 -1.40 4.38
N GLU A 257 -15.53 -1.89 5.60
CA GLU A 257 -14.60 -2.99 5.89
C GLU A 257 -15.02 -4.28 5.14
N LYS A 258 -16.31 -4.64 5.15
CA LYS A 258 -16.81 -5.81 4.39
C LYS A 258 -16.56 -5.67 2.89
N ALA A 259 -16.80 -4.51 2.29
CA ALA A 259 -16.58 -4.29 0.87
C ALA A 259 -15.09 -4.39 0.50
N TYR A 260 -14.20 -3.86 1.35
CA TYR A 260 -12.76 -4.00 1.15
C TYR A 260 -12.26 -5.44 1.43
N ALA A 261 -12.84 -6.16 2.38
CA ALA A 261 -12.60 -7.58 2.62
C ALA A 261 -12.98 -8.43 1.40
N LYS A 262 -14.14 -8.12 0.78
CA LYS A 262 -14.59 -8.72 -0.48
C LYS A 262 -13.62 -8.44 -1.64
N LEU A 263 -13.14 -7.20 -1.78
CA LEU A 263 -12.13 -6.82 -2.77
C LEU A 263 -10.79 -7.52 -2.54
N CYS A 264 -10.42 -7.75 -1.27
CA CYS A 264 -9.22 -8.51 -0.89
C CYS A 264 -9.40 -10.04 -0.96
N GLY A 265 -10.63 -10.53 -1.08
CA GLY A 265 -11.00 -11.93 -1.24
C GLY A 265 -11.55 -12.63 0.01
N SER A 266 -11.19 -12.18 1.20
CA SER A 266 -11.75 -12.57 2.51
C SER A 266 -11.34 -11.57 3.59
N TYR A 267 -12.00 -11.57 4.76
CA TYR A 267 -11.52 -10.77 5.91
C TYR A 267 -10.07 -11.14 6.29
N ALA A 268 -9.72 -12.42 6.28
CA ALA A 268 -8.35 -12.89 6.51
C ALA A 268 -7.32 -12.45 5.46
N ASP A 269 -7.74 -11.95 4.29
CA ASP A 269 -6.85 -11.34 3.28
C ASP A 269 -6.51 -9.87 3.56
N MET A 270 -7.25 -9.19 4.45
CA MET A 270 -6.90 -7.87 4.97
C MET A 270 -5.86 -7.93 6.10
N HIS A 271 -5.57 -9.12 6.64
CA HIS A 271 -4.60 -9.28 7.73
C HIS A 271 -3.18 -8.94 7.24
N ALA A 272 -2.53 -8.00 7.94
CA ALA A 272 -1.22 -7.40 7.66
C ALA A 272 -1.10 -6.69 6.29
N GLY A 273 -0.63 -5.44 6.30
CA GLY A 273 -0.51 -4.61 5.10
C GLY A 273 0.15 -3.26 5.38
N MET A 274 0.40 -2.51 4.30
CA MET A 274 1.02 -1.18 4.36
C MET A 274 -0.06 -0.11 4.21
N VAL A 275 0.06 0.99 4.95
CA VAL A 275 -0.85 2.14 4.93
C VAL A 275 -1.05 2.66 3.49
N SER A 276 0.06 2.86 2.77
CA SER A 276 0.12 3.20 1.33
C SER A 276 -0.77 2.34 0.41
N GLU A 277 -1.06 1.08 0.73
CA GLU A 277 -1.98 0.27 -0.09
C GLU A 277 -3.43 0.80 0.02
N ALA A 278 -3.91 1.06 1.23
CA ALA A 278 -5.27 1.55 1.44
C ALA A 278 -5.41 3.02 1.04
N LEU A 279 -4.40 3.86 1.31
CA LEU A 279 -4.40 5.26 0.87
C LEU A 279 -4.48 5.41 -0.66
N LEU A 280 -3.76 4.58 -1.41
CA LEU A 280 -3.88 4.54 -2.88
C LEU A 280 -5.25 4.00 -3.32
N ASP A 281 -5.78 2.98 -2.64
CA ASP A 281 -7.07 2.39 -3.00
C ASP A 281 -8.27 3.32 -2.71
N PHE A 282 -8.14 4.27 -1.78
CA PHE A 282 -9.16 5.29 -1.52
C PHE A 282 -9.10 6.52 -2.44
N THR A 283 -8.01 6.71 -3.20
CA THR A 283 -7.76 7.98 -3.90
C THR A 283 -7.46 7.83 -5.39
N GLY A 284 -6.77 6.76 -5.80
CA GLY A 284 -6.06 6.70 -7.07
C GLY A 284 -5.00 7.80 -7.24
N GLY A 285 -4.55 8.38 -6.14
CA GLY A 285 -3.73 9.59 -6.10
C GLY A 285 -2.23 9.34 -6.13
N VAL A 286 -1.50 10.38 -5.78
CA VAL A 286 -0.05 10.37 -5.56
C VAL A 286 0.21 9.89 -4.15
N HIS A 287 1.09 8.90 -3.98
CA HIS A 287 1.56 8.45 -2.68
C HIS A 287 3.03 8.84 -2.48
N VAL A 288 3.35 9.35 -1.29
CA VAL A 288 4.68 9.78 -0.87
C VAL A 288 4.93 9.25 0.55
N GLY A 289 5.98 8.45 0.73
CA GLY A 289 6.45 8.01 2.05
C GLY A 289 7.71 8.74 2.48
N PHE A 290 7.84 9.06 3.77
CA PHE A 290 9.07 9.62 4.37
C PHE A 290 9.51 8.77 5.56
N GLU A 291 10.77 8.31 5.59
CA GLU A 291 11.33 7.64 6.77
C GLU A 291 11.67 8.66 7.87
N LEU A 292 11.08 8.47 9.06
CA LEU A 292 11.17 9.45 10.15
C LEU A 292 12.49 9.41 10.93
N LYS A 293 13.38 8.47 10.62
CA LYS A 293 14.77 8.42 11.13
C LYS A 293 15.70 9.40 10.39
N SER A 294 15.37 9.77 9.16
CA SER A 294 16.12 10.73 8.34
C SER A 294 15.15 11.67 7.58
N PRO A 295 14.30 12.41 8.30
CA PRO A 295 13.25 13.23 7.69
C PRO A 295 13.84 14.48 7.01
N PRO A 296 13.18 15.02 5.96
CA PRO A 296 13.57 16.32 5.41
C PRO A 296 13.39 17.42 6.45
N LEU A 297 14.27 18.43 6.44
CA LEU A 297 14.33 19.48 7.48
C LEU A 297 13.03 20.30 7.59
N ASP A 298 12.22 20.36 6.52
CA ASP A 298 10.93 21.04 6.52
C ASP A 298 9.72 20.12 6.76
N LEU A 299 9.88 18.82 7.06
CA LEU A 299 8.81 17.81 7.05
C LEU A 299 7.49 18.25 7.72
N TRP A 300 7.53 18.88 8.90
CA TRP A 300 6.32 19.38 9.55
C TRP A 300 5.59 20.46 8.74
N SER A 301 6.33 21.34 8.06
CA SER A 301 5.79 22.34 7.15
C SER A 301 5.24 21.70 5.88
N LEU A 302 5.87 20.63 5.38
CA LEU A 302 5.36 19.81 4.27
C LEU A 302 4.06 19.10 4.66
N MET A 303 3.93 18.58 5.88
CA MET A 303 2.68 18.04 6.44
C MET A 303 1.60 19.14 6.59
N ASP A 304 1.95 20.36 6.99
CA ASP A 304 1.04 21.51 7.04
C ASP A 304 0.57 21.94 5.63
N ARG A 305 1.42 21.81 4.60
CA ARG A 305 1.00 21.92 3.18
C ARG A 305 0.07 20.76 2.78
N ALA A 306 0.38 19.52 3.16
CA ALA A 306 -0.42 18.34 2.85
C ALA A 306 -1.86 18.42 3.40
N VAL A 307 -2.03 18.86 4.66
CA VAL A 307 -3.37 19.11 5.26
C VAL A 307 -4.18 20.11 4.43
N LYS A 308 -3.56 21.21 3.99
CA LYS A 308 -4.22 22.26 3.19
C LYS A 308 -4.58 21.76 1.79
N SER A 309 -3.77 20.88 1.21
CA SER A 309 -4.00 20.23 -0.08
C SER A 309 -4.91 18.99 -0.01
N LYS A 310 -5.70 18.84 1.06
CA LYS A 310 -6.66 17.73 1.28
C LYS A 310 -6.03 16.32 1.19
N ALA A 311 -4.77 16.18 1.63
CA ALA A 311 -4.13 14.88 1.70
C ALA A 311 -4.72 14.01 2.83
N LEU A 312 -4.73 12.70 2.62
CA LEU A 312 -4.79 11.71 3.68
C LEU A 312 -3.35 11.49 4.19
N MET A 313 -3.19 11.33 5.51
CA MET A 313 -1.89 11.04 6.12
C MET A 313 -2.03 9.98 7.21
N ALA A 314 -1.10 9.04 7.25
CA ALA A 314 -1.02 8.00 8.26
C ALA A 314 0.43 7.54 8.43
N CYS A 315 0.75 6.83 9.51
CA CYS A 315 2.13 6.55 9.92
C CYS A 315 2.26 5.17 10.58
N GLY A 316 3.34 4.47 10.26
CA GLY A 316 3.71 3.18 10.82
C GLY A 316 4.62 3.31 12.05
N THR A 317 4.47 2.36 12.97
CA THR A 317 5.47 2.08 14.01
C THR A 317 6.24 0.81 13.66
N ARG A 318 7.55 0.83 13.94
CA ARG A 318 8.43 -0.30 13.64
C ARG A 318 7.93 -1.60 14.26
N GLN A 319 8.04 -2.70 13.51
CA GLN A 319 7.67 -4.03 14.00
C GLN A 319 8.50 -4.41 15.23
N GLY A 320 7.83 -5.00 16.24
CA GLY A 320 8.47 -5.52 17.43
C GLY A 320 9.28 -6.81 17.19
N LYS A 321 9.74 -7.44 18.28
CA LYS A 321 10.45 -8.75 18.21
C LYS A 321 9.57 -9.92 17.74
N THR A 322 8.25 -9.75 17.82
CA THR A 322 7.24 -10.69 17.31
C THR A 322 6.38 -9.99 16.27
N SER A 323 5.58 -10.75 15.53
CA SER A 323 4.55 -10.22 14.63
C SER A 323 3.33 -9.61 15.36
N SER A 324 3.29 -9.67 16.70
CA SER A 324 2.16 -9.21 17.51
C SER A 324 2.32 -7.75 17.94
N ASN A 325 1.25 -6.97 17.79
CA ASN A 325 1.18 -5.59 18.27
C ASN A 325 1.49 -5.52 19.77
N THR A 326 2.46 -4.68 20.15
CA THR A 326 2.97 -4.61 21.53
C THR A 326 2.87 -3.17 22.04
N VAL A 327 2.09 -2.95 23.12
CA VAL A 327 1.97 -1.63 23.75
C VAL A 327 3.23 -1.32 24.55
N LEU A 328 3.88 -0.19 24.25
CA LEU A 328 5.06 0.31 24.95
C LEU A 328 4.69 1.06 26.24
N PRO A 329 5.64 1.26 27.18
CA PRO A 329 5.41 2.03 28.40
C PRO A 329 4.96 3.49 28.18
N ASN A 330 5.18 4.05 26.99
CA ASN A 330 4.76 5.40 26.60
C ASN A 330 3.37 5.45 25.94
N GLY A 331 2.68 4.31 25.80
CA GLY A 331 1.36 4.17 25.19
C GLY A 331 1.35 3.90 23.68
N ILE A 332 2.48 4.06 22.98
CA ILE A 332 2.58 3.74 21.55
C ILE A 332 2.63 2.22 21.35
N VAL A 333 1.95 1.73 20.32
CA VAL A 333 1.88 0.31 19.97
C VAL A 333 2.87 0.03 18.83
N GLN A 334 3.79 -0.91 19.00
CA GLN A 334 4.71 -1.38 17.95
C GLN A 334 4.02 -2.30 16.93
N GLY A 335 4.49 -2.31 15.68
CA GLY A 335 3.90 -3.09 14.59
C GLY A 335 2.50 -2.63 14.21
N HIS A 336 2.20 -1.33 14.39
CA HIS A 336 0.85 -0.78 14.30
C HIS A 336 0.81 0.50 13.46
N ALA A 337 -0.32 0.73 12.81
CA ALA A 337 -0.55 1.89 11.96
C ALA A 337 -1.51 2.88 12.64
N TYR A 338 -1.23 4.17 12.47
CA TYR A 338 -1.97 5.27 13.08
C TYR A 338 -2.34 6.32 12.01
N SER A 339 -3.48 6.99 12.18
CA SER A 339 -3.85 8.12 11.31
C SER A 339 -3.14 9.38 11.77
N VAL A 340 -2.61 10.21 10.87
CA VAL A 340 -2.15 11.57 11.22
C VAL A 340 -3.29 12.53 10.95
N THR A 341 -3.95 12.97 12.02
CA THR A 341 -5.23 13.69 11.96
C THR A 341 -5.08 15.22 12.01
N GLY A 342 -3.84 15.71 12.00
CA GLY A 342 -3.54 17.14 11.86
C GLY A 342 -2.13 17.51 12.34
N VAL A 343 -1.75 18.76 12.06
CA VAL A 343 -0.56 19.40 12.62
C VAL A 343 -0.92 20.78 13.14
N TYR A 344 -0.27 21.24 14.20
CA TYR A 344 -0.53 22.58 14.76
C TYR A 344 0.69 23.19 15.42
N LYS A 345 0.77 24.52 15.43
CA LYS A 345 1.88 25.28 16.01
C LYS A 345 1.39 26.06 17.22
N VAL A 346 1.83 25.68 18.41
CA VAL A 346 1.51 26.36 19.66
C VAL A 346 2.64 27.30 20.09
N LYS A 347 2.33 28.24 20.99
CA LYS A 347 3.33 29.10 21.64
C LYS A 347 3.39 28.71 23.12
N CYS A 348 4.52 28.15 23.55
CA CYS A 348 4.74 27.55 24.87
C CYS A 348 5.79 28.39 25.61
N GLU A 349 5.41 29.12 26.67
CA GLU A 349 6.31 30.06 27.41
C GLU A 349 7.04 31.12 26.56
N ASN A 350 6.55 31.30 25.33
CA ASN A 350 7.01 32.12 24.19
C ASN A 350 7.63 31.37 23.01
N ASP A 351 8.10 30.14 23.20
CA ASP A 351 8.73 29.37 22.14
C ASP A 351 7.72 28.68 21.20
N PRO A 352 8.02 28.60 19.89
CA PRO A 352 7.15 27.99 18.89
C PRO A 352 7.29 26.46 18.83
N VAL A 353 6.34 25.72 19.42
CA VAL A 353 6.35 24.25 19.40
C VAL A 353 5.51 23.73 18.22
N LYS A 354 6.13 22.88 17.40
CA LYS A 354 5.50 22.11 16.31
C LYS A 354 4.89 20.83 16.89
N LEU A 355 3.58 20.66 16.78
CA LEU A 355 2.84 19.47 17.23
C LEU A 355 2.25 18.68 16.06
N VAL A 356 2.12 17.38 16.25
CA VAL A 356 1.42 16.43 15.36
C VAL A 356 0.28 15.79 16.16
N ARG A 357 -0.88 15.62 15.54
CA ARG A 357 -2.02 14.89 16.10
C ARG A 357 -2.15 13.53 15.44
N VAL A 358 -2.28 12.50 16.25
CA VAL A 358 -2.21 11.09 15.83
C VAL A 358 -3.38 10.32 16.44
N LEU A 359 -4.01 9.45 15.66
CA LEU A 359 -5.15 8.63 16.07
C LEU A 359 -4.82 7.14 15.98
N ASN A 360 -5.01 6.44 17.10
CA ASN A 360 -5.00 4.98 17.18
C ASN A 360 -6.33 4.41 16.63
N PRO A 361 -6.34 3.60 15.54
CA PRO A 361 -7.56 2.98 15.02
C PRO A 361 -8.20 1.95 15.98
N TRP A 362 -7.56 1.61 17.11
CA TRP A 362 -8.20 0.90 18.21
C TRP A 362 -9.27 1.73 18.94
N GLY A 363 -9.34 3.05 18.70
CA GLY A 363 -10.34 3.93 19.30
C GLY A 363 -10.17 4.14 20.82
N GLN A 364 -8.97 3.81 21.33
CA GLN A 364 -8.48 3.93 22.70
C GLN A 364 -6.96 3.71 22.71
N GLY A 365 -6.27 4.04 23.80
CA GLY A 365 -4.85 3.71 23.99
C GLY A 365 -3.93 4.72 23.29
N GLU A 366 -3.39 5.62 24.10
CA GLU A 366 -2.85 6.92 23.68
C GLU A 366 -1.45 7.16 24.24
N TRP A 367 -0.68 8.03 23.58
CA TRP A 367 0.57 8.58 24.11
C TRP A 367 0.38 9.19 25.51
N ASN A 368 1.28 8.86 26.45
CA ASN A 368 1.21 9.35 27.84
C ASN A 368 2.27 10.41 28.20
N GLY A 369 3.10 10.83 27.24
CA GLY A 369 4.21 11.77 27.45
C GLY A 369 3.83 13.25 27.38
N ALA A 370 4.76 14.09 26.92
CA ALA A 370 4.53 15.52 26.70
C ALA A 370 3.44 15.75 25.64
N TRP A 371 2.53 16.70 25.86
CA TRP A 371 1.39 17.03 24.98
C TRP A 371 0.26 15.99 24.88
N SER A 372 0.35 14.84 25.57
CA SER A 372 -0.81 13.98 25.82
C SER A 372 -1.96 14.76 26.48
N ASP A 373 -3.20 14.27 26.38
CA ASP A 373 -4.40 14.90 26.94
C ASP A 373 -4.23 15.34 28.40
N LYS A 374 -3.67 14.45 29.21
CA LYS A 374 -3.45 14.65 30.66
C LYS A 374 -2.13 15.38 30.99
N SER A 375 -1.35 15.76 29.98
CA SER A 375 -0.01 16.35 30.16
C SER A 375 -0.06 17.75 30.78
N PRO A 376 0.78 18.06 31.79
CA PRO A 376 0.88 19.39 32.37
C PRO A 376 1.53 20.42 31.42
N THR A 377 2.14 20.00 30.31
CA THR A 377 2.71 20.92 29.30
C THR A 377 1.66 21.87 28.74
N TRP A 378 0.40 21.44 28.67
CA TRP A 378 -0.74 22.26 28.26
C TRP A 378 -1.02 23.47 29.17
N ASN A 379 -0.44 23.53 30.37
CA ASN A 379 -0.55 24.70 31.25
C ASN A 379 0.39 25.84 30.84
N LYS A 380 1.41 25.56 29.99
CA LYS A 380 2.38 26.52 29.46
C LYS A 380 1.91 27.21 28.16
N VAL A 381 0.71 26.88 27.69
CA VAL A 381 0.11 27.35 26.42
C VAL A 381 -1.17 28.13 26.70
N SER A 382 -1.41 29.19 25.93
CA SER A 382 -2.61 30.03 26.07
C SER A 382 -3.90 29.22 25.94
N GLU A 383 -4.92 29.54 26.75
CA GLU A 383 -6.19 28.79 26.76
C GLU A 383 -6.85 28.72 25.37
N LYS A 384 -6.80 29.83 24.61
CA LYS A 384 -7.29 29.93 23.23
C LYS A 384 -6.59 28.99 22.24
N GLN A 385 -5.36 28.56 22.53
CA GLN A 385 -4.66 27.52 21.76
C GLN A 385 -4.91 26.13 22.35
N ARG A 386 -4.87 25.98 23.68
CA ARG A 386 -5.18 24.73 24.39
C ARG A 386 -6.54 24.16 23.96
N ALA A 387 -7.59 24.99 23.94
CA ALA A 387 -8.95 24.60 23.56
C ALA A 387 -9.13 24.21 22.08
N LYS A 388 -8.12 24.45 21.22
CA LYS A 388 -8.12 23.98 19.81
C LYS A 388 -7.47 22.61 19.62
N CYS A 389 -6.66 22.18 20.58
CA CYS A 389 -5.91 20.94 20.50
C CYS A 389 -6.43 19.90 21.48
N ARG A 390 -6.57 20.28 22.75
CA ARG A 390 -6.71 19.35 23.87
C ARG A 390 -8.18 19.07 24.18
N VAL A 391 -8.63 17.89 23.75
CA VAL A 391 -9.78 17.20 24.36
C VAL A 391 -9.29 16.53 25.67
N LEU A 392 -10.17 15.94 26.46
CA LEU A 392 -9.79 15.07 27.58
C LEU A 392 -10.58 13.77 27.47
N ALA A 393 -10.06 12.83 26.67
CA ALA A 393 -10.74 11.59 26.32
C ALA A 393 -9.95 10.33 26.71
N ASN A 394 -10.43 9.19 26.19
CA ASN A 394 -9.66 8.01 25.82
C ASN A 394 -10.32 7.48 24.53
N ASP A 395 -10.22 8.25 23.45
CA ASP A 395 -10.88 7.98 22.16
C ASP A 395 -9.90 7.49 21.08
N GLY A 396 -8.60 7.47 21.41
CA GLY A 396 -7.50 7.05 20.56
C GLY A 396 -6.71 8.22 19.95
N GLU A 397 -7.21 9.45 19.98
CA GLU A 397 -6.52 10.63 19.43
C GLU A 397 -5.69 11.36 20.49
N PHE A 398 -4.45 11.71 20.14
CA PHE A 398 -3.54 12.44 21.02
C PHE A 398 -2.65 13.40 20.24
N TRP A 399 -2.04 14.36 20.95
CA TRP A 399 -0.96 15.20 20.42
C TRP A 399 0.39 14.78 20.97
N MET A 400 1.43 14.98 20.17
CA MET A 400 2.83 14.89 20.58
C MET A 400 3.65 15.97 19.86
N SER A 401 4.90 16.21 20.31
CA SER A 401 5.78 17.11 19.56
C SER A 401 6.25 16.46 18.26
N MET A 402 6.67 17.25 17.26
CA MET A 402 7.29 16.72 16.05
C MET A 402 8.56 15.89 16.36
N GLU A 403 9.28 16.25 17.42
CA GLU A 403 10.47 15.54 17.87
C GLU A 403 10.13 14.17 18.49
N ASP A 404 9.06 14.09 19.27
CA ASP A 404 8.54 12.81 19.78
C ASP A 404 8.00 11.95 18.63
N PHE A 405 7.32 12.57 17.66
CA PHE A 405 6.79 11.87 16.48
C PHE A 405 7.92 11.17 15.70
N THR A 406 9.00 11.88 15.36
CA THR A 406 10.16 11.29 14.66
C THR A 406 10.93 10.25 15.46
N LYS A 407 10.81 10.25 16.80
CA LYS A 407 11.45 9.24 17.67
C LYS A 407 10.63 7.96 17.84
N ASN A 408 9.31 8.01 17.68
CA ASN A 408 8.41 6.90 18.01
C ASN A 408 7.82 6.18 16.79
N PHE A 409 7.77 6.84 15.64
CA PHE A 409 7.23 6.30 14.39
C PHE A 409 8.38 6.00 13.40
N GLU A 410 8.18 5.02 12.51
CA GLU A 410 9.19 4.61 11.52
C GLU A 410 9.05 5.42 10.21
N ASP A 411 7.81 5.71 9.83
CA ASP A 411 7.45 6.31 8.55
C ASP A 411 6.22 7.24 8.68
N VAL A 412 6.03 8.11 7.68
CA VAL A 412 4.73 8.75 7.40
C VAL A 412 4.40 8.63 5.91
N ASP A 413 3.26 8.01 5.63
CA ASP A 413 2.65 7.91 4.31
C ASP A 413 1.67 9.08 4.11
N ILE A 414 1.89 9.87 3.05
CA ILE A 414 1.03 10.98 2.61
C ILE A 414 0.45 10.62 1.24
N CYS A 415 -0.87 10.78 1.07
CA CYS A 415 -1.53 10.51 -0.19
C CYS A 415 -2.55 11.59 -0.57
N CYS A 416 -2.51 12.06 -1.81
CA CYS A 416 -3.23 13.25 -2.27
C CYS A 416 -3.58 13.15 -3.77
N LEU A 417 -4.45 14.03 -4.25
CA LEU A 417 -4.83 14.06 -5.68
C LEU A 417 -3.80 14.78 -6.58
N SER A 418 -2.81 15.50 -6.01
CA SER A 418 -1.73 16.18 -6.75
C SER A 418 -0.48 16.35 -5.87
N PRO A 419 0.76 16.20 -6.39
CA PRO A 419 1.99 16.41 -5.62
C PRO A 419 2.26 17.89 -5.29
N ASP A 420 1.43 18.83 -5.75
CA ASP A 420 1.59 20.27 -5.57
C ASP A 420 1.82 20.70 -4.09
N PHE A 421 1.45 19.86 -3.10
CA PHE A 421 1.73 20.10 -1.66
C PHE A 421 3.21 20.02 -1.26
N LEU A 422 4.05 19.39 -2.07
CA LEU A 422 5.50 19.28 -1.82
C LEU A 422 6.17 20.64 -2.00
N ASP A 423 5.67 21.43 -2.95
CA ASP A 423 6.10 22.80 -3.18
C ASP A 423 5.35 23.81 -2.31
N ASN A 424 6.04 24.91 -2.00
CA ASN A 424 5.45 26.08 -1.35
C ASN A 424 5.21 27.24 -2.34
N SER A 425 5.33 27.01 -3.65
CA SER A 425 5.21 28.03 -4.69
C SER A 425 3.96 27.84 -5.54
N SER A 426 3.20 28.92 -5.72
CA SER A 426 2.11 29.01 -6.70
C SER A 426 2.61 29.11 -8.16
N THR A 427 3.89 29.40 -8.39
CA THR A 427 4.49 29.46 -9.74
C THR A 427 4.97 28.10 -10.24
N CYS A 428 5.01 27.08 -9.38
CA CYS A 428 5.20 25.69 -9.76
C CYS A 428 3.88 24.93 -9.79
N SER A 429 3.81 23.93 -10.66
CA SER A 429 2.79 22.90 -10.63
C SER A 429 3.31 21.59 -11.21
N TRP A 430 2.81 20.47 -10.69
CA TRP A 430 3.20 19.15 -11.14
C TRP A 430 2.27 18.66 -12.26
N THR A 431 2.88 18.17 -13.34
CA THR A 431 2.19 17.41 -14.40
C THR A 431 2.52 15.93 -14.25
N SER A 432 1.72 15.04 -14.83
CA SER A 432 2.00 13.60 -14.81
C SER A 432 1.66 12.89 -16.11
N THR A 433 2.47 11.88 -16.42
CA THR A 433 2.32 10.99 -17.57
C THR A 433 2.43 9.55 -17.10
N CYS A 434 1.39 8.76 -17.36
CA CYS A 434 1.21 7.40 -16.85
C CYS A 434 1.18 6.39 -18.01
N PHE A 435 1.85 5.25 -17.82
CA PHE A 435 1.93 4.14 -18.76
C PHE A 435 1.69 2.81 -18.04
N THR A 436 0.85 1.96 -18.62
CA THR A 436 0.69 0.55 -18.20
C THR A 436 1.51 -0.37 -19.09
N GLY A 437 2.05 -1.45 -18.52
CA GLY A 437 2.93 -2.38 -19.22
C GLY A 437 3.07 -3.73 -18.53
N SER A 438 3.90 -4.58 -19.12
CA SER A 438 4.20 -5.94 -18.66
C SER A 438 5.69 -6.23 -18.74
N TRP A 439 6.20 -6.92 -17.71
CA TRP A 439 7.36 -7.78 -17.84
C TRP A 439 6.86 -9.19 -18.16
N GLU A 440 7.44 -9.80 -19.20
CA GLU A 440 7.08 -11.13 -19.70
C GLU A 440 8.36 -11.97 -19.80
N ALA A 441 8.34 -13.14 -19.14
CA ALA A 441 9.43 -14.12 -19.16
C ALA A 441 9.86 -14.48 -20.59
N GLY A 442 11.18 -14.57 -20.82
CA GLY A 442 11.76 -14.87 -22.14
C GLY A 442 11.64 -13.76 -23.20
N LYS A 443 11.05 -12.59 -22.87
CA LYS A 443 10.79 -11.50 -23.83
C LYS A 443 11.33 -10.15 -23.37
N ASN A 444 10.89 -9.65 -22.21
CA ASN A 444 11.26 -8.34 -21.68
C ASN A 444 11.29 -8.25 -20.14
N ALA A 445 11.16 -9.37 -19.43
CA ALA A 445 11.48 -9.45 -18.00
C ALA A 445 13.01 -9.52 -17.81
N GLY A 446 13.69 -8.37 -17.89
CA GLY A 446 15.15 -8.30 -17.99
C GLY A 446 15.93 -8.45 -16.69
N GLY A 447 15.27 -8.39 -15.53
CA GLY A 447 15.91 -8.28 -14.22
C GLY A 447 16.53 -6.89 -13.97
N CYS A 448 17.21 -6.70 -12.85
CA CYS A 448 17.86 -5.44 -12.48
C CYS A 448 19.27 -5.30 -13.09
N LEU A 449 20.02 -4.25 -12.70
CA LEU A 449 21.36 -3.96 -13.22
C LEU A 449 22.41 -5.05 -12.98
N ASN A 450 22.15 -5.98 -12.04
CA ASN A 450 22.97 -7.16 -11.82
C ASN A 450 22.88 -8.14 -13.02
N SER A 451 21.73 -8.21 -13.67
CA SER A 451 21.41 -9.08 -14.82
C SER A 451 21.92 -8.47 -16.14
N LYS A 452 23.24 -8.23 -16.22
CA LYS A 452 23.92 -7.44 -17.27
C LYS A 452 23.60 -7.85 -18.72
N GLU A 453 23.33 -9.14 -18.96
CA GLU A 453 23.01 -9.68 -20.28
C GLU A 453 21.56 -9.40 -20.72
N THR A 454 20.64 -9.26 -19.76
CA THR A 454 19.19 -9.19 -19.99
C THR A 454 18.56 -7.86 -19.60
N PHE A 455 19.19 -7.02 -18.76
CA PHE A 455 18.62 -5.76 -18.26
C PHE A 455 18.07 -4.85 -19.37
N TRP A 456 18.78 -4.75 -20.48
CA TRP A 456 18.40 -3.92 -21.63
C TRP A 456 17.09 -4.36 -22.31
N THR A 457 16.65 -5.61 -22.10
CA THR A 457 15.40 -6.14 -22.66
C THR A 457 14.16 -5.55 -21.97
N ASN A 458 14.30 -5.02 -20.74
CA ASN A 458 13.22 -4.36 -20.01
C ASN A 458 12.52 -3.26 -20.84
N PRO A 459 11.26 -2.93 -20.53
CA PRO A 459 10.62 -1.68 -20.95
C PRO A 459 11.52 -0.46 -20.76
N GLN A 460 11.58 0.43 -21.74
CA GLN A 460 12.39 1.65 -21.68
C GLN A 460 11.50 2.87 -21.95
N PHE A 461 11.61 3.90 -21.10
CA PHE A 461 10.77 5.10 -21.17
C PHE A 461 11.63 6.35 -21.21
N ARG A 462 11.55 7.13 -22.29
CA ARG A 462 12.27 8.40 -22.43
C ARG A 462 11.49 9.54 -21.80
N VAL A 463 12.19 10.42 -21.09
CA VAL A 463 11.64 11.58 -20.40
C VAL A 463 12.50 12.81 -20.68
N ARG A 464 11.87 13.94 -21.03
CA ARG A 464 12.53 15.24 -21.22
C ARG A 464 12.30 16.14 -20.02
N VAL A 465 13.37 16.56 -19.35
CA VAL A 465 13.34 17.54 -18.26
C VAL A 465 13.58 18.92 -18.87
N GLU A 466 12.62 19.83 -18.77
CA GLU A 466 12.79 21.23 -19.20
C GLU A 466 13.52 22.03 -18.11
N ALA A 467 14.17 23.13 -18.52
CA ALA A 467 14.70 24.10 -17.56
C ALA A 467 13.53 24.88 -16.93
N LEU A 468 13.48 24.89 -15.60
CA LEU A 468 12.58 25.74 -14.82
C LEU A 468 13.15 27.16 -14.71
N ASP A 469 12.28 28.16 -14.68
CA ASP A 469 12.67 29.51 -14.28
C ASP A 469 13.26 29.59 -12.86
N LYS A 470 13.89 30.73 -12.54
CA LYS A 470 14.55 30.96 -11.24
C LYS A 470 13.59 30.96 -10.05
N GLU A 471 12.31 31.29 -10.24
CA GLU A 471 11.35 31.35 -9.15
C GLU A 471 10.90 29.94 -8.78
N CYS A 472 10.51 29.13 -9.76
CA CYS A 472 10.09 27.75 -9.53
C CYS A 472 11.25 26.81 -9.14
N SER A 473 12.48 27.05 -9.62
CA SER A 473 13.68 26.34 -9.14
C SER A 473 14.17 26.80 -7.76
N SER A 474 13.77 27.98 -7.27
CA SER A 474 14.06 28.45 -5.90
C SER A 474 13.10 27.94 -4.82
N GLY A 475 12.18 27.02 -5.19
CA GLY A 475 11.22 26.41 -4.26
C GLY A 475 11.89 25.62 -3.12
N VAL A 476 11.15 25.44 -2.02
CA VAL A 476 11.62 24.73 -0.81
C VAL A 476 11.93 23.24 -1.09
N CYS A 477 11.27 22.66 -2.09
CA CYS A 477 11.52 21.32 -2.60
C CYS A 477 12.43 21.42 -3.84
N PRO A 478 13.72 21.03 -3.78
CA PRO A 478 14.61 21.06 -4.94
C PRO A 478 14.27 19.98 -5.98
N GLU A 479 13.59 18.90 -5.57
CA GLU A 479 13.18 17.82 -6.46
C GLU A 479 12.21 18.30 -7.54
N ASN A 480 12.45 17.86 -8.78
CA ASN A 480 11.65 18.22 -9.95
C ASN A 480 11.03 17.00 -10.65
N ILE A 481 11.37 15.78 -10.22
CA ILE A 481 10.84 14.51 -10.74
C ILE A 481 10.38 13.62 -9.58
N MET A 482 9.21 12.99 -9.73
CA MET A 482 8.88 11.73 -9.05
C MET A 482 8.76 10.61 -10.08
N VAL A 483 9.25 9.44 -9.73
CA VAL A 483 8.88 8.19 -10.40
C VAL A 483 8.08 7.33 -9.41
N SER A 484 6.90 6.90 -9.84
CA SER A 484 6.03 5.94 -9.16
C SER A 484 5.89 4.69 -10.02
N LEU A 485 6.18 3.52 -9.43
CA LEU A 485 6.09 2.22 -10.05
C LEU A 485 5.20 1.32 -9.20
N LEU A 486 3.99 1.04 -9.70
CA LEU A 486 3.00 0.16 -9.08
C LEU A 486 2.97 -1.18 -9.85
N GLN A 487 2.97 -2.32 -9.15
CA GLN A 487 2.71 -3.62 -9.77
C GLN A 487 1.27 -4.09 -9.53
N ASN A 488 0.69 -4.79 -10.50
CA ASN A 488 -0.65 -5.34 -10.38
C ASN A 488 -0.64 -6.66 -9.60
N GLN A 489 -1.62 -6.85 -8.73
CA GLN A 489 -1.80 -8.07 -7.96
C GLN A 489 -2.72 -9.00 -8.74
N GLU A 490 -2.15 -9.95 -9.49
CA GLU A 490 -2.92 -10.87 -10.35
C GLU A 490 -3.79 -11.87 -9.57
N SER A 491 -3.55 -12.02 -8.26
CA SER A 491 -4.37 -12.82 -7.36
C SER A 491 -5.61 -12.05 -6.90
N ARG A 492 -6.80 -12.66 -7.01
CA ARG A 492 -8.05 -12.20 -6.36
C ARG A 492 -7.95 -12.14 -4.83
N PHE A 493 -7.01 -12.89 -4.25
CA PHE A 493 -6.78 -12.94 -2.80
C PHE A 493 -5.54 -12.13 -2.44
N ARG A 494 -5.70 -11.03 -1.71
CA ARG A 494 -4.61 -10.09 -1.40
C ARG A 494 -3.46 -10.76 -0.66
N SER A 495 -3.72 -11.60 0.34
CA SER A 495 -2.67 -12.33 1.08
C SER A 495 -2.10 -13.54 0.34
N GLN A 496 -2.32 -13.61 -0.98
CA GLN A 496 -1.69 -14.53 -1.94
C GLN A 496 -1.05 -13.77 -3.12
N ALA A 497 -1.06 -12.44 -3.09
CA ALA A 497 -0.42 -11.62 -4.12
C ALA A 497 1.11 -11.75 -4.02
N ASN A 498 1.70 -12.50 -4.97
CA ASN A 498 3.14 -12.65 -5.08
C ASN A 498 3.77 -11.40 -5.73
N ASN A 499 3.82 -10.30 -4.97
CA ASN A 499 4.54 -9.08 -5.34
C ASN A 499 6.00 -9.43 -5.65
N ARG A 500 6.48 -9.04 -6.84
CA ARG A 500 7.89 -9.17 -7.23
C ARG A 500 8.73 -8.13 -6.51
N ALA A 501 10.03 -8.38 -6.39
CA ALA A 501 10.98 -7.33 -6.00
C ALA A 501 11.07 -6.31 -7.15
N ILE A 502 10.44 -5.15 -7.03
CA ILE A 502 10.38 -4.15 -8.11
C ILE A 502 11.23 -2.92 -7.81
N GLY A 503 11.72 -2.27 -8.87
CA GLY A 503 12.51 -1.04 -8.80
C GLY A 503 12.75 -0.43 -10.17
N PHE A 504 13.47 0.69 -10.22
CA PHE A 504 13.79 1.37 -11.48
C PHE A 504 15.19 2.00 -11.47
N SER A 505 15.70 2.28 -12.67
CA SER A 505 16.97 2.99 -12.87
C SER A 505 16.81 4.08 -13.95
N VAL A 506 17.47 5.21 -13.73
CA VAL A 506 17.37 6.42 -14.55
C VAL A 506 18.73 6.75 -15.14
N PHE A 507 18.81 6.81 -16.47
CA PHE A 507 20.06 7.05 -17.21
C PHE A 507 20.01 8.39 -17.96
N PRO A 508 21.11 9.15 -18.06
CA PRO A 508 21.19 10.33 -18.90
C PRO A 508 21.31 9.92 -20.38
N LEU A 509 20.71 10.70 -21.28
CA LEU A 509 20.75 10.51 -22.73
C LEU A 509 21.40 11.70 -23.45
N PRO A 510 22.36 11.46 -24.37
CA PRO A 510 22.82 12.48 -25.30
C PRO A 510 21.67 13.03 -26.16
N SER A 511 21.63 14.35 -26.35
CA SER A 511 20.51 15.07 -26.96
C SER A 511 20.12 14.62 -28.38
N GLU A 512 21.05 13.99 -29.11
CA GLU A 512 20.95 13.62 -30.52
C GLU A 512 20.54 12.15 -30.75
N MET A 513 20.31 11.39 -29.68
CA MET A 513 20.07 9.95 -29.77
C MET A 513 18.64 9.64 -30.24
N LYS A 514 18.47 9.08 -31.45
CA LYS A 514 17.18 8.62 -32.02
C LYS A 514 16.34 7.82 -31.02
N ASP A 515 15.01 7.89 -31.14
CA ASP A 515 14.01 7.12 -30.37
C ASP A 515 13.93 5.63 -30.76
N ASP A 516 15.10 4.98 -30.73
CA ASP A 516 15.30 3.54 -30.83
C ASP A 516 15.61 2.95 -29.44
N LYS A 517 15.25 1.68 -29.23
CA LYS A 517 15.46 0.95 -27.96
C LYS A 517 16.96 0.72 -27.73
N LEU A 518 17.47 1.07 -26.55
CA LEU A 518 18.90 1.03 -26.28
C LEU A 518 19.39 -0.41 -26.04
N PRO A 519 20.51 -0.83 -26.67
CA PRO A 519 21.07 -2.18 -26.53
C PRO A 519 21.92 -2.34 -25.28
N ALA A 520 22.26 -3.58 -24.91
CA ALA A 520 23.14 -3.93 -23.78
C ALA A 520 24.44 -3.08 -23.69
N LYS A 521 25.02 -2.72 -24.85
CA LYS A 521 26.24 -1.91 -24.98
C LYS A 521 26.11 -0.47 -24.45
N PHE A 522 24.89 0.05 -24.30
CA PHE A 522 24.65 1.31 -23.59
C PHE A 522 24.80 1.12 -22.08
N PHE A 523 24.04 0.19 -21.50
CA PHE A 523 23.99 -0.04 -20.05
C PHE A 523 25.29 -0.59 -19.44
N SER A 524 26.18 -1.19 -20.25
CA SER A 524 27.53 -1.56 -19.82
C SER A 524 28.56 -0.42 -19.86
N ARG A 525 28.17 0.77 -20.33
CA ARG A 525 29.01 1.97 -20.45
C ARG A 525 28.49 3.17 -19.66
N THR A 526 27.18 3.39 -19.71
CA THR A 526 26.49 4.46 -18.99
C THR A 526 26.11 3.97 -17.59
N ARG A 527 26.44 4.73 -16.55
CA ARG A 527 25.90 4.51 -15.21
C ARG A 527 24.52 5.19 -15.08
N PRO A 528 23.60 4.68 -14.24
CA PRO A 528 22.43 5.47 -13.87
C PRO A 528 22.88 6.74 -13.14
N VAL A 529 22.13 7.83 -13.34
CA VAL A 529 22.20 9.03 -12.47
C VAL A 529 21.38 8.83 -11.21
N GLU A 530 20.27 8.10 -11.31
CA GLU A 530 19.34 7.87 -10.21
C GLU A 530 18.73 6.46 -10.25
N THR A 531 18.29 5.97 -9.09
CA THR A 531 17.63 4.65 -8.94
C THR A 531 16.61 4.67 -7.81
N SER A 532 15.73 3.67 -7.75
CA SER A 532 14.88 3.41 -6.57
C SER A 532 15.64 2.90 -5.34
N GLU A 533 16.98 2.83 -5.40
CA GLU A 533 17.92 2.33 -4.37
C GLU A 533 17.72 0.87 -3.98
N SER A 534 16.59 0.55 -3.34
CA SER A 534 16.17 -0.81 -3.04
C SER A 534 15.19 -1.35 -4.08
N PHE A 535 15.23 -2.65 -4.29
CA PHE A 535 14.15 -3.40 -4.94
C PHE A 535 13.36 -4.11 -3.84
N THR A 536 12.05 -3.91 -3.79
CA THR A 536 11.22 -4.37 -2.66
C THR A 536 10.01 -5.16 -3.14
N ASN A 537 9.56 -6.13 -2.33
CA ASN A 537 8.35 -6.94 -2.58
C ASN A 537 7.06 -6.15 -2.29
N SER A 538 7.09 -4.84 -2.50
CA SER A 538 6.01 -3.90 -2.23
C SER A 538 5.11 -3.77 -3.45
N ARG A 539 3.81 -3.54 -3.23
CA ARG A 539 2.85 -3.28 -4.31
C ARG A 539 3.22 -2.00 -5.10
N HIS A 540 3.82 -1.04 -4.41
CA HIS A 540 4.25 0.27 -4.92
C HIS A 540 5.70 0.56 -4.49
N VAL A 541 6.47 1.18 -5.38
CA VAL A 541 7.78 1.80 -5.11
C VAL A 541 7.79 3.19 -5.74
N MET A 542 8.25 4.20 -5.01
CA MET A 542 8.38 5.57 -5.52
C MET A 542 9.65 6.25 -5.00
N LYS A 543 10.10 7.30 -5.71
CA LYS A 543 11.18 8.19 -5.26
C LYS A 543 11.01 9.59 -5.88
N PHE A 544 11.30 10.63 -5.11
CA PHE A 544 11.53 11.99 -5.60
C PHE A 544 13.03 12.25 -5.73
N PHE A 545 13.44 12.99 -6.76
CA PHE A 545 14.82 13.40 -6.96
C PHE A 545 14.90 14.62 -7.90
N THR A 546 16.09 15.22 -7.97
CA THR A 546 16.40 16.32 -8.89
C THR A 546 17.13 15.78 -10.12
N LEU A 547 16.71 16.17 -11.32
CA LEU A 547 17.46 15.99 -12.57
C LEU A 547 17.77 17.35 -13.20
N ASP A 548 18.95 17.49 -13.78
CA ASP A 548 19.28 18.64 -14.63
C ASP A 548 18.40 18.71 -15.89
N PRO A 549 18.27 19.88 -16.55
CA PRO A 549 17.55 19.98 -17.82
C PRO A 549 18.21 19.13 -18.91
N GLY A 550 17.46 18.20 -19.50
CA GLY A 550 18.04 17.19 -20.40
C GLY A 550 17.07 16.11 -20.86
N GLN A 551 17.62 15.02 -21.39
CA GLN A 551 16.87 13.82 -21.77
C GLN A 551 17.36 12.62 -20.94
N TYR A 552 16.43 11.78 -20.50
CA TYR A 552 16.68 10.66 -19.62
C TYR A 552 15.93 9.41 -20.05
N LEU A 553 16.42 8.25 -19.64
CA LEU A 553 15.77 6.95 -19.82
C LEU A 553 15.47 6.32 -18.47
N ILE A 554 14.19 6.08 -18.19
CA ILE A 554 13.72 5.33 -17.04
C ILE A 554 13.48 3.88 -17.48
N VAL A 555 14.09 2.94 -16.76
CA VAL A 555 13.95 1.51 -16.98
C VAL A 555 13.39 0.87 -15.71
N PRO A 556 12.07 0.58 -15.65
CA PRO A 556 11.47 -0.18 -14.56
C PRO A 556 11.71 -1.68 -14.77
N SER A 557 12.01 -2.39 -13.69
CA SER A 557 12.39 -3.81 -13.72
C SER A 557 11.96 -4.54 -12.44
N THR A 558 11.81 -5.86 -12.56
CA THR A 558 11.94 -6.79 -11.42
C THR A 558 13.41 -6.94 -11.03
N PHE A 559 13.71 -7.43 -9.82
CA PHE A 559 15.08 -7.68 -9.38
C PHE A 559 15.68 -8.86 -10.16
N GLU A 560 14.99 -9.99 -10.18
CA GLU A 560 15.37 -11.18 -10.92
C GLU A 560 14.86 -11.12 -12.38
N PRO A 561 15.62 -11.68 -13.34
CA PRO A 561 15.17 -11.82 -14.72
C PRO A 561 14.12 -12.93 -14.86
N ASN A 562 13.34 -12.87 -15.94
CA ASN A 562 12.24 -13.80 -16.25
C ASN A 562 11.06 -13.81 -15.25
N GLU A 563 10.97 -12.85 -14.32
CA GLU A 563 9.77 -12.65 -13.52
C GLU A 563 8.67 -11.93 -14.33
N SER A 564 7.56 -12.63 -14.61
CA SER A 564 6.38 -12.01 -15.21
C SER A 564 5.55 -11.26 -14.16
N ALA A 565 5.18 -10.02 -14.47
CA ALA A 565 4.17 -9.20 -13.77
C ALA A 565 3.73 -8.00 -14.63
N LYS A 566 2.57 -7.42 -14.32
CA LYS A 566 2.09 -6.17 -14.95
C LYS A 566 2.42 -4.97 -14.05
N PHE A 567 2.78 -3.84 -14.65
CA PHE A 567 3.13 -2.62 -13.92
C PHE A 567 2.48 -1.37 -14.51
N MET A 568 2.37 -0.34 -13.67
CA MET A 568 1.96 1.01 -14.03
C MET A 568 3.09 1.94 -13.59
N LEU A 569 3.73 2.60 -14.56
CA LEU A 569 4.77 3.60 -14.36
C LEU A 569 4.13 4.97 -14.52
N THR A 570 4.17 5.80 -13.49
CA THR A 570 3.78 7.21 -13.57
C THR A 570 4.96 8.09 -13.22
N VAL A 571 5.32 8.97 -14.16
CA VAL A 571 6.30 10.03 -13.94
C VAL A 571 5.55 11.32 -13.67
N TYR A 572 5.94 12.00 -12.60
CA TYR A 572 5.44 13.32 -12.24
C TYR A 572 6.58 14.30 -12.38
N SER A 573 6.32 15.43 -13.02
CA SER A 573 7.34 16.41 -13.36
C SER A 573 6.88 17.81 -13.03
N LYS A 574 7.71 18.49 -12.24
CA LYS A 574 7.57 19.88 -11.85
C LYS A 574 7.68 20.76 -13.10
N SER A 575 6.79 21.73 -13.20
CA SER A 575 6.66 22.63 -14.34
C SER A 575 6.16 23.99 -13.88
N GLU A 576 6.44 25.04 -14.64
CA GLU A 576 5.92 26.37 -14.33
C GLU A 576 4.38 26.39 -14.49
N SER A 577 3.65 26.98 -13.56
CA SER A 577 2.17 26.93 -13.51
C SER A 577 1.50 27.46 -14.79
N HIS A 578 2.12 28.42 -15.48
CA HIS A 578 1.64 28.94 -16.76
C HIS A 578 1.86 27.96 -17.94
N LYS A 579 2.77 26.99 -17.79
CA LYS A 579 3.02 25.88 -18.74
C LYS A 579 2.13 24.65 -18.48
N LYS A 580 1.42 24.56 -17.33
CA LYS A 580 0.21 23.76 -17.00
C LYS A 580 -0.22 22.66 -17.99
N ASN A 581 -0.63 23.11 -19.17
CA ASN A 581 -1.26 22.32 -20.22
C ASN A 581 -0.28 21.53 -21.11
N ARG A 582 1.03 21.83 -21.06
CA ARG A 582 2.08 21.04 -21.70
C ARG A 582 2.36 19.80 -20.85
N LYS A 583 1.71 18.68 -21.17
CA LYS A 583 2.11 17.39 -20.63
C LYS A 583 3.53 17.07 -21.09
N GLN A 584 4.38 16.64 -20.17
CA GLN A 584 5.68 16.10 -20.50
C GLN A 584 5.50 14.84 -21.36
N GLU A 585 6.07 14.86 -22.56
CA GLU A 585 6.12 13.68 -23.42
C GLU A 585 7.03 12.62 -22.78
N MET A 586 6.43 11.48 -22.45
CA MET A 586 7.16 10.25 -22.13
C MET A 586 6.94 9.26 -23.26
N THR A 587 8.03 8.74 -23.83
CA THR A 587 7.98 7.85 -25.01
C THR A 587 8.44 6.45 -24.63
N TYR A 588 7.59 5.44 -24.84
CA TYR A 588 7.99 4.03 -24.76
C TYR A 588 8.84 3.65 -25.97
N VAL A 589 9.93 2.89 -25.74
CA VAL A 589 10.92 2.50 -26.77
C VAL A 589 11.26 1.01 -26.76
#